data_AF-F8IEH2-F1
#
_entry.id   AF-F8IEH2-F1
#
_cell.length_a   1.000
_cell.length_b   1.000
_cell.length_c   1.000
_cell.angle_alpha   90.00
_cell.angle_beta   90.00
_cell.angle_gamma   90.00
#
_symmetry.space_group_name_H-M   'P 1'
#
loop_
_entity.id
_entity.type
_entity.pdbx_description
1 polymer ?
#
loop_
_entity_poly.entity_id
_entity_poly.type
_entity_poly.pdbx_seq_one_letter_code
_entity_poly.pdbx_strand_id
1 'polypeptide(L)'
;MRRLQALGGVRLYPSWRLLQDAYSRGEIDPNALKDRMNRYLDHHVPVPLRAAFARIQPRLTQEEAELPITDEAAALAARTAARVDLPPEALRFALPSDESRWRVDALTARYLRLYLDRGQAAWPMPGRGQGLFSAARALLMRDPSLGKVERRRMEELPEDPDAALAFGLDRFRVAPRFAADYFRVHYLRMPGFVGALRYRDREDRGQGRLLREYLALRVLLEWAFAGPDGVFAPHPDLTGLAQAAAHVAEAEHDMADDLVLVVHRYLTADRYAVWLEAWEQTLDAHLVQSGEARVREHAVDAQLLFCIDVRSEPLRRHLEALGPYATYGCAGFLTWRCRHRSWRARMRTRAVRLS
;
A
#
# COMPACT_ATOMS: atom_id res chain seq x y z
N MET A 1 6.08 -0.70 -0.32
CA MET A 1 4.93 -0.13 0.44
C MET A 1 5.09 1.36 0.68
N ARG A 2 6.23 1.83 1.22
CA ARG A 2 6.53 3.24 1.52
C ARG A 2 6.28 4.22 0.35
N ARG A 3 6.79 3.93 -0.86
CA ARG A 3 6.51 4.70 -2.09
C ARG A 3 5.03 4.71 -2.52
N LEU A 4 4.23 3.71 -2.13
CA LEU A 4 2.82 3.62 -2.51
C LEU A 4 1.91 4.53 -1.67
N GLN A 5 2.30 4.84 -0.44
CA GLN A 5 1.62 5.86 0.38
C GLN A 5 1.81 7.26 -0.23
N ALA A 6 3.05 7.59 -0.58
CA ALA A 6 3.39 8.88 -1.20
C ALA A 6 2.74 9.09 -2.58
N LEU A 7 2.54 8.01 -3.34
CA LEU A 7 2.08 8.08 -4.74
C LEU A 7 0.56 8.15 -4.96
N GLY A 8 -0.29 7.84 -3.97
CA GLY A 8 -1.70 7.57 -4.31
C GLY A 8 -2.76 7.70 -3.22
N GLY A 9 -2.43 8.22 -2.03
CA GLY A 9 -3.40 8.30 -0.93
C GLY A 9 -3.87 6.93 -0.41
N VAL A 10 -3.15 5.86 -0.74
CA VAL A 10 -3.43 4.50 -0.26
C VAL A 10 -2.95 4.38 1.17
N ARG A 11 -3.89 4.28 2.11
CA ARG A 11 -3.60 4.00 3.52
C ARG A 11 -3.30 2.53 3.70
N LEU A 12 -2.02 2.17 3.65
CA LEU A 12 -1.56 0.80 3.92
C LEU A 12 -1.47 0.48 5.41
N TYR A 13 -1.40 1.51 6.25
CA TYR A 13 -1.29 1.37 7.70
C TYR A 13 -2.60 1.78 8.40
N PRO A 14 -2.79 1.36 9.67
CA PRO A 14 -3.75 1.95 10.58
C PRO A 14 -3.79 3.48 10.50
N SER A 15 -4.97 4.07 10.72
CA SER A 15 -5.07 5.53 10.83
C SER A 15 -4.23 6.01 12.01
N TRP A 16 -3.73 7.25 11.92
CA TRP A 16 -2.96 7.84 13.02
C TRP A 16 -3.74 7.84 14.33
N ARG A 17 -5.03 8.20 14.26
CA ARG A 17 -5.96 8.13 15.40
C ARG A 17 -6.05 6.74 16.03
N LEU A 18 -6.09 5.67 15.23
CA LEU A 18 -6.14 4.31 15.77
C LEU A 18 -4.86 3.96 16.55
N LEU A 19 -3.70 4.41 16.07
CA LEU A 19 -2.41 4.19 16.75
C LEU A 19 -2.33 4.99 18.06
N GLN A 20 -2.79 6.25 18.04
CA GLN A 20 -2.87 7.09 19.24
C GLN A 20 -3.83 6.51 20.28
N ASP A 21 -5.00 6.04 19.83
CA ASP A 21 -5.98 5.42 20.72
C ASP A 21 -5.45 4.10 21.31
N ALA A 22 -4.69 3.31 20.55
CA ALA A 22 -4.04 2.10 21.06
C ALA A 22 -2.97 2.44 22.12
N TYR A 23 -2.19 3.49 21.89
CA TYR A 23 -1.20 3.97 22.85
C TYR A 23 -1.86 4.50 24.14
N SER A 24 -2.93 5.29 24.03
CA SER A 24 -3.65 5.83 25.20
C SER A 24 -4.35 4.73 26.02
N ARG A 25 -4.76 3.62 25.39
CA ARG A 25 -5.26 2.42 26.07
C ARG A 25 -4.17 1.52 26.68
N GLY A 26 -2.88 1.86 26.50
CA GLY A 26 -1.77 1.04 26.98
C GLY A 26 -1.55 -0.26 26.17
N GLU A 27 -2.09 -0.34 24.95
CA GLU A 27 -1.88 -1.48 24.05
C GLU A 27 -0.51 -1.43 23.35
N ILE A 28 0.16 -0.28 23.40
CA ILE A 28 1.52 -0.07 22.90
C ILE A 28 2.40 0.31 24.09
N ASP A 29 3.41 -0.51 24.39
CA ASP A 29 4.39 -0.24 25.43
C ASP A 29 5.28 0.96 25.02
N PRO A 30 5.34 2.04 25.83
CA PRO A 30 6.22 3.17 25.57
C PRO A 30 7.70 2.80 25.39
N ASN A 31 8.18 1.76 26.08
CA ASN A 31 9.56 1.30 25.92
C ASN A 31 9.77 0.60 24.57
N ALA A 32 8.82 -0.25 24.15
CA ALA A 32 8.84 -0.86 22.83
C ALA A 32 8.83 0.20 21.71
N LEU A 33 8.01 1.25 21.87
CA LEU A 33 7.98 2.38 20.93
C LEU A 33 9.30 3.15 20.91
N LYS A 34 9.88 3.44 22.08
CA LYS A 34 11.19 4.09 22.20
C LYS A 34 12.29 3.26 21.52
N ASP A 35 12.32 1.95 21.74
CA ASP A 35 13.27 1.04 21.13
C ASP A 35 13.15 1.00 19.60
N ARG A 36 11.91 0.96 19.09
CA ARG A 36 11.65 1.01 17.64
C ARG A 36 12.13 2.33 17.04
N MET A 37 11.92 3.43 17.74
CA MET A 37 12.37 4.73 17.29
C MET A 37 13.89 4.88 17.32
N ASN A 38 14.56 4.37 18.34
CA ASN A 38 16.02 4.34 18.38
C ASN A 38 16.58 3.52 17.20
N ARG A 39 15.99 2.35 16.91
CA ARG A 39 16.36 1.56 15.73
C ARG A 39 16.10 2.32 14.43
N TYR A 40 15.02 3.09 14.33
CA TYR A 40 14.76 3.93 13.16
C TYR A 40 15.86 4.98 13.00
N LEU A 41 16.22 5.67 14.08
CA LEU A 41 17.28 6.67 14.09
C LEU A 41 18.63 6.10 13.62
N ASP A 42 18.97 4.89 14.07
CA ASP A 42 20.22 4.23 13.70
C ASP A 42 20.25 3.76 12.24
N HIS A 43 19.16 3.21 11.73
CA HIS A 43 19.16 2.57 10.40
C HIS A 43 18.67 3.47 9.26
N HIS A 44 17.88 4.50 9.56
CA HIS A 44 17.17 5.27 8.53
C HIS A 44 17.50 6.75 8.49
N VAL A 45 18.06 7.35 9.55
CA VAL A 45 18.55 8.74 9.46
C VAL A 45 20.07 8.79 9.28
N PRO A 46 20.57 9.61 8.33
CA PRO A 46 22.00 9.77 8.09
C PRO A 46 22.75 10.19 9.36
N VAL A 47 23.98 9.67 9.52
CA VAL A 47 24.82 9.92 10.71
C VAL A 47 24.93 11.41 11.07
N PRO A 48 25.15 12.36 10.13
CA PRO A 48 25.24 13.78 10.49
C PRO A 48 23.95 14.30 11.13
N LEU A 49 22.78 13.85 10.66
CA LEU A 49 21.48 14.35 11.09
C LEU A 49 20.96 13.70 12.38
N ARG A 50 21.56 12.59 12.84
CA ARG A 50 21.07 11.80 13.98
C ARG A 50 20.87 12.61 15.25
N ALA A 51 21.84 13.44 15.61
CA ALA A 51 21.75 14.26 16.83
C ALA A 51 20.62 15.30 16.72
N ALA A 52 20.46 15.93 15.57
CA ALA A 52 19.39 16.90 15.32
C ALA A 52 18.01 16.23 15.30
N PHE A 53 17.88 15.09 14.61
CA PHE A 53 16.64 14.32 14.57
C PHE A 53 16.25 13.79 15.96
N ALA A 54 17.21 13.31 16.76
CA ALA A 54 16.98 12.82 18.12
C ALA A 54 16.33 13.88 19.04
N ARG A 55 16.69 15.17 18.86
CA ARG A 55 16.09 16.27 19.64
C ARG A 55 14.62 16.50 19.31
N ILE A 56 14.23 16.27 18.06
CA ILE A 56 12.87 16.52 17.54
C ILE A 56 11.99 15.27 17.69
N GLN A 57 12.60 14.08 17.67
CA GLN A 57 11.94 12.78 17.73
C GLN A 57 10.85 12.66 18.82
N PRO A 58 11.05 13.10 20.09
CA PRO A 58 10.00 13.03 21.09
C PRO A 58 8.71 13.75 20.68
N ARG A 59 8.83 14.94 20.07
CA ARG A 59 7.69 15.72 19.55
C ARG A 59 6.99 14.95 18.42
N LEU A 60 7.75 14.40 17.47
CA LEU A 60 7.22 13.58 16.37
C LEU A 60 6.52 12.28 16.82
N THR A 61 6.82 11.82 18.04
CA THR A 61 6.31 10.56 18.61
C THR A 61 5.15 10.78 19.59
N GLN A 62 4.91 12.00 20.08
CA GLN A 62 3.88 12.24 21.11
C GLN A 62 2.78 13.20 20.65
N GLU A 63 2.88 13.74 19.43
CA GLU A 63 1.95 14.77 18.99
C GLU A 63 0.53 14.28 18.74
N GLU A 64 -0.42 14.98 19.37
CA GLU A 64 -1.85 14.86 19.14
C GLU A 64 -2.34 15.70 17.95
N ALA A 65 -1.62 16.77 17.57
CA ALA A 65 -2.03 17.72 16.53
C ALA A 65 -0.86 18.16 15.63
N GLU A 66 -1.14 18.41 14.35
CA GLU A 66 -0.17 18.97 13.39
C GLU A 66 0.22 20.40 13.81
N LEU A 67 1.52 20.71 13.81
CA LEU A 67 2.00 22.08 14.07
C LEU A 67 1.48 23.06 13.00
N PRO A 68 1.15 24.30 13.40
CA PRO A 68 0.81 25.33 12.43
C PRO A 68 2.03 25.65 11.55
N ILE A 69 1.80 25.79 10.25
CA ILE A 69 2.84 26.22 9.30
C ILE A 69 3.08 27.72 9.49
N THR A 70 4.25 28.08 10.02
CA THR A 70 4.69 29.48 10.12
C THR A 70 5.29 29.98 8.81
N ASP A 71 5.46 31.30 8.66
CA ASP A 71 6.09 31.89 7.48
C ASP A 71 7.55 31.41 7.32
N GLU A 72 8.28 31.22 8.43
CA GLU A 72 9.64 30.66 8.39
C GLU A 72 9.65 29.21 7.91
N ALA A 73 8.69 28.40 8.36
CA ALA A 73 8.55 27.00 7.93
C ALA A 73 8.18 26.93 6.43
N ALA A 74 7.29 27.80 5.96
CA ALA A 74 6.94 27.90 4.56
C ALA A 74 8.15 28.33 3.69
N ALA A 75 8.93 29.30 4.15
CA ALA A 75 10.14 29.76 3.46
C ALA A 75 11.23 28.68 3.41
N LEU A 76 11.44 27.95 4.51
CA LEU A 76 12.35 26.81 4.57
C LEU A 76 11.89 25.70 3.60
N ALA A 77 10.61 25.35 3.60
CA ALA A 77 10.07 24.35 2.68
C ALA A 77 10.20 24.76 1.21
N ALA A 78 9.97 26.02 0.87
CA ALA A 78 10.18 26.53 -0.49
C ALA A 78 11.64 26.43 -0.93
N ARG A 79 12.58 26.74 -0.02
CA ARG A 79 14.02 26.57 -0.28
C ARG A 79 14.38 25.09 -0.46
N THR A 80 13.92 24.21 0.42
CA THR A 80 14.16 22.75 0.29
C THR A 80 13.56 22.21 -1.01
N ALA A 81 12.37 22.66 -1.39
CA ALA A 81 11.67 22.26 -2.61
C ALA A 81 12.36 22.72 -3.91
N ALA A 82 13.22 23.74 -3.85
CA ALA A 82 13.98 24.22 -4.99
C ALA A 82 15.25 23.39 -5.29
N ARG A 83 15.57 22.41 -4.44
CA ARG A 83 16.71 21.51 -4.66
C ARG A 83 16.56 20.69 -5.94
N VAL A 84 17.67 20.54 -6.66
CA VAL A 84 17.73 19.77 -7.91
C VAL A 84 17.62 18.26 -7.65
N ASP A 85 18.03 17.81 -6.47
CA ASP A 85 18.17 16.41 -6.07
C ASP A 85 17.06 15.93 -5.10
N LEU A 86 15.84 16.45 -5.24
CA LEU A 86 14.73 16.06 -4.38
C LEU A 86 14.48 14.52 -4.42
N PRO A 87 14.41 13.86 -3.25
CA PRO A 87 14.09 12.45 -3.20
C PRO A 87 12.65 12.19 -3.66
N PRO A 88 12.34 11.03 -4.27
CA PRO A 88 10.99 10.71 -4.73
C PRO A 88 9.91 10.78 -3.65
N GLU A 89 10.26 10.56 -2.39
CA GLU A 89 9.37 10.67 -1.23
C GLU A 89 8.88 12.11 -1.01
N ALA A 90 9.66 13.11 -1.39
CA ALA A 90 9.31 14.53 -1.31
C ALA A 90 8.52 15.02 -2.54
N LEU A 91 8.28 14.14 -3.51
CA LEU A 91 7.54 14.47 -4.73
C LEU A 91 6.11 13.95 -4.67
N ARG A 92 5.16 14.81 -5.04
CA ARG A 92 3.79 14.45 -5.34
C ARG A 92 3.63 14.17 -6.82
N PHE A 93 3.06 13.02 -7.14
CA PHE A 93 2.78 12.57 -8.50
C PHE A 93 1.30 12.79 -8.81
N ALA A 94 0.97 13.99 -9.30
CA ALA A 94 -0.39 14.30 -9.71
C ALA A 94 -0.65 13.85 -11.15
N LEU A 95 -1.87 13.41 -11.41
CA LEU A 95 -2.31 13.14 -12.77
C LEU A 95 -2.75 14.44 -13.44
N PRO A 96 -2.69 14.53 -14.78
CA PRO A 96 -3.15 15.70 -15.53
C PRO A 96 -4.60 16.10 -15.22
N SER A 97 -5.47 15.14 -14.88
CA SER A 97 -6.87 15.42 -14.54
C SER A 97 -7.13 15.60 -13.04
N ASP A 98 -6.15 16.02 -12.22
CA ASP A 98 -6.27 15.99 -10.75
C ASP A 98 -7.53 16.66 -10.19
N GLU A 99 -8.03 17.72 -10.82
CA GLU A 99 -9.27 18.41 -10.44
C GLU A 99 -10.54 17.63 -10.84
N SER A 100 -10.50 16.94 -11.98
CA SER A 100 -11.59 16.09 -12.49
C SER A 100 -11.43 14.61 -12.14
N ARG A 101 -10.48 14.32 -11.26
CA ARG A 101 -10.07 13.02 -10.77
C ARG A 101 -11.23 12.11 -10.35
N TRP A 102 -12.19 12.67 -9.62
CA TRP A 102 -13.36 11.94 -9.15
C TRP A 102 -14.23 11.41 -10.30
N ARG A 103 -14.26 12.11 -11.45
CA ARG A 103 -14.99 11.70 -12.66
C ARG A 103 -14.32 10.51 -13.33
N VAL A 104 -12.98 10.53 -13.44
CA VAL A 104 -12.20 9.38 -13.94
C VAL A 104 -12.48 8.15 -13.09
N ASP A 105 -12.38 8.27 -11.77
CA ASP A 105 -12.58 7.15 -10.85
C ASP A 105 -14.03 6.63 -10.91
N ALA A 106 -15.02 7.52 -10.94
CA ALA A 106 -16.43 7.15 -10.99
C ALA A 106 -16.80 6.40 -12.28
N LEU A 107 -16.36 6.90 -13.44
CA LEU A 107 -16.60 6.24 -14.72
C LEU A 107 -15.84 4.93 -14.84
N THR A 108 -14.57 4.93 -14.44
CA THR A 108 -13.77 3.68 -14.41
C THR A 108 -14.47 2.64 -13.54
N ALA A 109 -14.91 2.99 -12.32
CA ALA A 109 -15.64 2.08 -11.44
C ALA A 109 -16.93 1.55 -12.07
N ARG A 110 -17.71 2.41 -12.74
CA ARG A 110 -18.97 2.03 -13.40
C ARG A 110 -18.74 0.93 -14.43
N TYR A 111 -17.80 1.13 -15.33
CA TYR A 111 -17.53 0.18 -16.41
C TYR A 111 -16.80 -1.07 -15.95
N LEU A 112 -15.96 -0.95 -14.93
CA LEU A 112 -15.36 -2.12 -14.29
C LEU A 112 -16.39 -3.00 -13.60
N ARG A 113 -17.37 -2.43 -12.89
CA ARG A 113 -18.47 -3.22 -12.31
C ARG A 113 -19.25 -3.96 -13.38
N LEU A 114 -19.57 -3.28 -14.49
CA LEU A 114 -20.28 -3.89 -15.61
C LEU A 114 -19.47 -5.01 -16.29
N TYR A 115 -18.14 -4.85 -16.40
CA TYR A 115 -17.27 -5.89 -16.98
C TYR A 115 -17.05 -7.07 -16.04
N LEU A 116 -16.87 -6.79 -14.74
CA LEU A 116 -16.60 -7.76 -13.68
C LEU A 116 -17.84 -8.58 -13.26
N ASP A 117 -19.04 -8.11 -13.60
CA ASP A 117 -20.27 -8.82 -13.34
C ASP A 117 -20.27 -10.24 -13.91
N ARG A 118 -20.65 -11.22 -13.08
CA ARG A 118 -20.75 -12.65 -13.43
C ARG A 118 -22.21 -13.06 -13.64
N GLY A 119 -23.02 -12.20 -14.27
CA GLY A 119 -24.42 -12.49 -14.56
C GLY A 119 -25.36 -12.23 -13.38
N GLN A 120 -24.97 -11.36 -12.44
CA GLN A 120 -25.91 -10.86 -11.43
C GLN A 120 -26.83 -9.79 -12.03
N ALA A 121 -26.32 -9.01 -12.98
CA ALA A 121 -27.14 -8.06 -13.73
C ALA A 121 -27.98 -8.77 -14.79
N ALA A 122 -29.24 -8.35 -14.94
CA ALA A 122 -30.12 -8.85 -16.00
C ALA A 122 -29.58 -8.54 -17.41
N TRP A 123 -28.74 -7.50 -17.54
CA TRP A 123 -28.15 -7.08 -18.80
C TRP A 123 -26.63 -7.22 -18.74
N PRO A 124 -26.03 -8.14 -19.52
CA PRO A 124 -24.59 -8.27 -19.59
C PRO A 124 -23.98 -7.07 -20.33
N MET A 125 -22.68 -6.85 -20.12
CA MET A 125 -21.94 -5.82 -20.86
C MET A 125 -21.92 -6.15 -22.37
N PRO A 126 -22.45 -5.27 -23.25
CA PRO A 126 -22.33 -5.47 -24.68
C PRO A 126 -20.86 -5.50 -25.12
N GLY A 127 -20.51 -6.42 -26.02
CA GLY A 127 -19.15 -6.53 -26.55
C GLY A 127 -18.09 -7.04 -25.56
N ARG A 128 -18.47 -7.56 -24.38
CA ARG A 128 -17.52 -8.02 -23.33
C ARG A 128 -16.42 -8.95 -23.87
N GLY A 129 -16.74 -9.81 -24.83
CA GLY A 129 -15.79 -10.75 -25.45
C GLY A 129 -14.65 -10.07 -26.23
N GLN A 130 -14.81 -8.79 -26.60
CA GLN A 130 -13.77 -8.02 -27.29
C GLN A 130 -12.68 -7.52 -26.33
N GLY A 131 -12.91 -7.56 -25.01
CA GLY A 131 -12.00 -7.03 -23.99
C GLY A 131 -12.61 -5.89 -23.21
N LEU A 132 -12.04 -5.60 -22.04
CA LEU A 132 -12.46 -4.52 -21.15
C LEU A 132 -12.34 -3.16 -21.86
N PHE A 133 -11.20 -2.87 -22.48
CA PHE A 133 -10.95 -1.56 -23.08
C PHE A 133 -11.94 -1.25 -24.22
N SER A 134 -12.02 -2.15 -25.21
CA SER A 134 -12.90 -1.98 -26.37
C SER A 134 -14.37 -1.91 -25.97
N ALA A 135 -14.83 -2.82 -25.10
CA ALA A 135 -16.22 -2.83 -24.64
C ALA A 135 -16.56 -1.57 -23.83
N ALA A 136 -15.68 -1.14 -22.92
CA ALA A 136 -15.91 0.05 -22.10
C ALA A 136 -15.90 1.32 -22.95
N ARG A 137 -14.94 1.45 -23.88
CA ARG A 137 -14.86 2.58 -24.81
C ARG A 137 -16.13 2.73 -25.64
N ALA A 138 -16.64 1.63 -26.23
CA ALA A 138 -17.85 1.65 -27.05
C ALA A 138 -19.08 2.16 -26.29
N LEU A 139 -19.17 1.85 -25.00
CA LEU A 139 -20.26 2.34 -24.14
C LEU A 139 -20.01 3.79 -23.67
N LEU A 140 -18.76 4.12 -23.33
CA LEU A 140 -18.37 5.48 -22.91
C LEU A 140 -18.70 6.51 -23.98
N MET A 141 -18.49 6.21 -25.26
CA MET A 141 -18.86 7.11 -26.37
C MET A 141 -20.35 7.49 -26.41
N ARG A 142 -21.20 6.74 -25.71
CA ARG A 142 -22.65 6.97 -25.59
C ARG A 142 -23.07 7.36 -24.17
N ASP A 143 -22.14 7.48 -23.23
CA ASP A 143 -22.44 7.78 -21.83
C ASP A 143 -22.94 9.23 -21.67
N PRO A 144 -24.14 9.45 -21.09
CA PRO A 144 -24.72 10.78 -20.95
C PRO A 144 -23.94 11.71 -20.01
N SER A 145 -23.06 11.17 -19.16
CA SER A 145 -22.20 11.97 -18.27
C SER A 145 -20.96 12.55 -18.95
N LEU A 146 -20.77 12.25 -20.25
CA LEU A 146 -19.72 12.82 -21.07
C LEU A 146 -20.28 13.83 -22.08
N GLY A 147 -19.70 15.03 -22.09
CA GLY A 147 -20.01 16.09 -23.03
C GLY A 147 -19.40 15.86 -24.42
N LYS A 148 -19.83 16.69 -25.39
CA LYS A 148 -19.37 16.59 -26.80
C LYS A 148 -17.86 16.73 -26.95
N VAL A 149 -17.23 17.63 -26.19
CA VAL A 149 -15.77 17.86 -26.23
C VAL A 149 -15.00 16.65 -25.69
N GLU A 150 -15.46 16.07 -24.58
CA GLU A 150 -14.84 14.90 -23.95
C GLU A 150 -14.90 13.69 -24.90
N ARG A 151 -16.04 13.47 -25.54
CA ARG A 151 -16.19 12.40 -26.55
C ARG A 151 -15.30 12.63 -27.77
N ARG A 152 -15.21 13.85 -28.29
CA ARG A 152 -14.32 14.18 -29.41
C ARG A 152 -12.86 13.88 -29.07
N ARG A 153 -12.42 14.23 -27.85
CA ARG A 153 -11.06 13.89 -27.38
C ARG A 153 -10.85 12.39 -27.32
N MET A 154 -11.84 11.62 -26.86
CA MET A 154 -11.77 10.16 -26.83
C MET A 154 -11.64 9.52 -28.23
N GLU A 155 -12.18 10.15 -29.28
CA GLU A 155 -12.03 9.69 -30.66
C GLU A 155 -10.59 9.78 -31.16
N GLU A 156 -9.77 10.68 -30.58
CA GLU A 156 -8.35 10.84 -30.95
C GLU A 156 -7.49 9.65 -30.48
N LEU A 157 -7.94 8.87 -29.50
CA LEU A 157 -7.15 7.76 -28.98
C LEU A 157 -7.22 6.53 -29.91
N PRO A 158 -6.09 5.82 -30.09
CA PRO A 158 -6.06 4.51 -30.73
C PRO A 158 -7.00 3.49 -30.08
N GLU A 159 -7.54 2.56 -30.87
CA GLU A 159 -8.41 1.48 -30.38
C GLU A 159 -7.65 0.34 -29.71
N ASP A 160 -6.37 0.18 -30.03
CA ASP A 160 -5.48 -0.77 -29.38
C ASP A 160 -5.05 -0.26 -27.99
N PRO A 161 -5.13 -1.08 -26.93
CA PRO A 161 -4.76 -0.66 -25.58
C PRO A 161 -3.30 -0.21 -25.45
N ASP A 162 -2.35 -0.93 -26.05
CA ASP A 162 -0.92 -0.61 -25.91
C ASP A 162 -0.59 0.70 -26.65
N ALA A 163 -1.20 0.93 -27.82
CA ALA A 163 -1.12 2.20 -28.53
C ALA A 163 -1.78 3.36 -27.76
N ALA A 164 -2.90 3.12 -27.07
CA ALA A 164 -3.55 4.11 -26.21
C ALA A 164 -2.67 4.50 -25.00
N LEU A 165 -1.94 3.55 -24.42
CA LEU A 165 -0.98 3.82 -23.35
C LEU A 165 0.20 4.66 -23.86
N ALA A 166 0.75 4.32 -25.02
CA ALA A 166 1.80 5.09 -25.66
C ALA A 166 1.34 6.53 -25.98
N PHE A 167 0.12 6.68 -26.50
CA PHE A 167 -0.52 7.98 -26.73
C PHE A 167 -0.59 8.80 -25.44
N GLY A 168 -1.00 8.20 -24.32
CA GLY A 168 -1.07 8.89 -23.03
C GLY A 168 0.29 9.39 -22.55
N LEU A 169 1.33 8.55 -22.63
CA LEU A 169 2.69 8.94 -22.23
C LEU A 169 3.21 10.12 -23.06
N ASP A 170 2.97 10.09 -24.38
CA ASP A 170 3.36 11.16 -25.30
C ASP A 170 2.57 12.46 -25.05
N ARG A 171 1.23 12.39 -25.10
CA ARG A 171 0.38 13.58 -25.01
C ARG A 171 0.41 14.26 -23.65
N PHE A 172 0.59 13.50 -22.57
CA PHE A 172 0.79 14.07 -21.24
C PHE A 172 2.24 14.41 -20.92
N ARG A 173 3.15 14.32 -21.91
CA ARG A 173 4.56 14.69 -21.80
C ARG A 173 5.25 13.99 -20.61
N VAL A 174 4.93 12.71 -20.42
CA VAL A 174 5.49 11.88 -19.34
C VAL A 174 6.94 11.55 -19.67
N ALA A 175 7.89 12.09 -18.90
CA ALA A 175 9.30 11.73 -19.08
C ALA A 175 9.50 10.21 -18.91
N PRO A 176 10.34 9.53 -19.73
CA PRO A 176 10.51 8.08 -19.68
C PRO A 176 10.83 7.52 -18.28
N ARG A 177 11.63 8.25 -17.50
CA ARG A 177 11.97 7.89 -16.11
C ARG A 177 10.77 7.79 -15.17
N PHE A 178 9.67 8.47 -15.49
CA PHE A 178 8.44 8.50 -14.69
C PHE A 178 7.28 7.72 -15.32
N ALA A 179 7.48 7.06 -16.47
CA ALA A 179 6.42 6.27 -17.11
C ALA A 179 5.84 5.19 -16.18
N ALA A 180 6.71 4.51 -15.43
CA ALA A 180 6.27 3.52 -14.44
C ALA A 180 5.48 4.16 -13.28
N ASP A 181 5.85 5.36 -12.85
CA ASP A 181 5.15 6.07 -11.78
C ASP A 181 3.79 6.59 -12.25
N TYR A 182 3.70 7.12 -13.48
CA TYR A 182 2.43 7.50 -14.11
C TYR A 182 1.41 6.37 -14.02
N PHE A 183 1.73 5.18 -14.54
CA PHE A 183 0.82 4.03 -14.47
C PHE A 183 0.60 3.50 -13.05
N ARG A 184 1.62 3.60 -12.18
CA ARG A 184 1.48 3.19 -10.78
C ARG A 184 0.44 4.02 -10.04
N VAL A 185 0.40 5.35 -10.27
CA VAL A 185 -0.64 6.21 -9.69
C VAL A 185 -2.02 5.69 -10.11
N HIS A 186 -2.22 5.34 -11.38
CA HIS A 186 -3.49 4.75 -11.84
C HIS A 186 -3.87 3.47 -11.07
N TYR A 187 -2.96 2.51 -10.93
CA TYR A 187 -3.24 1.27 -10.20
C TYR A 187 -3.58 1.50 -8.72
N LEU A 188 -2.88 2.42 -8.08
CA LEU A 188 -3.06 2.70 -6.66
C LEU A 188 -4.39 3.36 -6.33
N ARG A 189 -5.06 3.98 -7.30
CA ARG A 189 -6.35 4.64 -7.06
C ARG A 189 -7.51 3.68 -6.89
N MET A 190 -7.45 2.51 -7.52
CA MET A 190 -8.55 1.55 -7.50
C MET A 190 -8.06 0.15 -7.13
N PRO A 191 -7.40 -0.02 -5.96
CA PRO A 191 -6.69 -1.25 -5.63
C PRO A 191 -7.64 -2.46 -5.54
N GLY A 192 -8.88 -2.27 -5.09
CA GLY A 192 -9.89 -3.33 -5.04
C GLY A 192 -10.25 -3.86 -6.43
N PHE A 193 -10.47 -2.96 -7.39
CA PHE A 193 -10.74 -3.34 -8.78
C PHE A 193 -9.52 -3.94 -9.47
N VAL A 194 -8.34 -3.35 -9.27
CA VAL A 194 -7.07 -3.87 -9.80
C VAL A 194 -6.81 -5.29 -9.29
N GLY A 195 -7.11 -5.55 -8.01
CA GLY A 195 -7.07 -6.88 -7.42
C GLY A 195 -8.05 -7.86 -8.10
N ALA A 196 -9.31 -7.44 -8.30
CA ALA A 196 -10.32 -8.26 -8.98
C ALA A 196 -9.96 -8.59 -10.44
N LEU A 197 -9.43 -7.61 -11.17
CA LEU A 197 -8.93 -7.80 -12.54
C LEU A 197 -7.73 -8.75 -12.57
N ARG A 198 -6.77 -8.59 -11.66
CA ARG A 198 -5.61 -9.48 -11.54
C ARG A 198 -6.02 -10.90 -11.20
N TYR A 199 -7.04 -11.07 -10.35
CA TYR A 199 -7.59 -12.39 -10.02
C TYR A 199 -8.22 -13.05 -11.26
N ARG A 200 -9.08 -12.32 -11.99
CA ARG A 200 -9.68 -12.81 -13.24
C ARG A 200 -8.66 -13.16 -14.31
N ASP A 201 -7.69 -12.28 -14.53
CA ASP A 201 -6.63 -12.50 -15.52
C ASP A 201 -5.85 -13.79 -15.22
N ARG A 202 -5.65 -14.13 -13.94
CA ARG A 202 -5.06 -15.42 -13.54
C ARG A 202 -5.97 -16.62 -13.82
N GLU A 203 -7.27 -16.51 -13.57
CA GLU A 203 -8.23 -17.59 -13.88
C GLU A 203 -8.24 -17.89 -15.38
N ASP A 204 -8.18 -16.85 -16.22
CA ASP A 204 -8.17 -16.95 -17.68
C ASP A 204 -6.78 -17.33 -18.24
N ARG A 205 -5.80 -17.65 -17.38
CA ARG A 205 -4.39 -17.91 -17.72
C ARG A 205 -3.75 -16.77 -18.53
N GLY A 206 -4.26 -15.56 -18.34
CA GLY A 206 -3.77 -14.32 -18.93
C GLY A 206 -2.42 -13.88 -18.37
N GLN A 207 -1.75 -13.03 -19.14
CA GLN A 207 -0.44 -12.45 -18.81
C GLN A 207 -0.57 -10.92 -18.67
N GLY A 208 -1.39 -10.47 -17.72
CA GLY A 208 -1.61 -9.06 -17.40
C GLY A 208 -2.41 -8.30 -18.46
N ARG A 209 -3.23 -8.97 -19.27
CA ARG A 209 -4.02 -8.30 -20.33
C ARG A 209 -5.02 -7.32 -19.71
N LEU A 210 -5.79 -7.77 -18.72
CA LEU A 210 -6.82 -6.93 -18.09
C LEU A 210 -6.23 -5.72 -17.36
N LEU A 211 -5.01 -5.83 -16.83
CA LEU A 211 -4.31 -4.73 -16.17
C LEU A 211 -3.84 -3.67 -17.17
N ARG A 212 -3.46 -4.06 -18.39
CA ARG A 212 -3.14 -3.14 -19.48
C ARG A 212 -4.39 -2.44 -20.00
N GLU A 213 -5.46 -3.19 -20.25
CA GLU A 213 -6.74 -2.64 -20.70
C GLU A 213 -7.36 -1.68 -19.66
N TYR A 214 -7.18 -1.95 -18.37
CA TYR A 214 -7.56 -1.03 -17.30
C TYR A 214 -6.78 0.30 -17.36
N LEU A 215 -5.47 0.24 -17.55
CA LEU A 215 -4.68 1.47 -17.68
C LEU A 215 -5.11 2.25 -18.91
N ALA A 216 -5.32 1.57 -20.05
CA ALA A 216 -5.75 2.21 -21.29
C ALA A 216 -7.10 2.91 -21.11
N LEU A 217 -8.05 2.25 -20.43
CA LEU A 217 -9.34 2.83 -20.08
C LEU A 217 -9.19 4.08 -19.21
N ARG A 218 -8.33 4.04 -18.21
CA ARG A 218 -8.09 5.23 -17.37
C ARG A 218 -7.41 6.34 -18.17
N VAL A 219 -6.41 6.04 -19.01
CA VAL A 219 -5.72 7.03 -19.87
C VAL A 219 -6.71 7.69 -20.84
N LEU A 220 -7.62 6.93 -21.42
CA LEU A 220 -8.72 7.44 -22.25
C LEU A 220 -9.58 8.47 -21.51
N LEU A 221 -9.97 8.16 -20.27
CA LEU A 221 -10.75 9.07 -19.43
C LEU A 221 -9.94 10.28 -18.95
N GLU A 222 -8.66 10.09 -18.58
CA GLU A 222 -7.77 11.20 -18.26
C GLU A 222 -7.67 12.16 -19.44
N TRP A 223 -7.51 11.65 -20.68
CA TRP A 223 -7.42 12.48 -21.88
C TRP A 223 -8.72 13.21 -22.17
N ALA A 224 -9.85 12.52 -22.03
CA ALA A 224 -11.16 13.13 -22.19
C ALA A 224 -11.32 14.38 -21.32
N PHE A 225 -10.89 14.32 -20.06
CA PHE A 225 -11.06 15.42 -19.10
C PHE A 225 -9.92 16.45 -19.14
N ALA A 226 -8.66 16.01 -19.09
CA ALA A 226 -7.51 16.90 -19.06
C ALA A 226 -7.26 17.60 -20.41
N GLY A 227 -7.41 16.88 -21.52
CA GLY A 227 -7.12 17.41 -22.85
C GLY A 227 -5.63 17.71 -23.09
N PRO A 228 -5.32 18.52 -24.12
CA PRO A 228 -3.94 18.73 -24.62
C PRO A 228 -3.03 19.52 -23.67
N ASP A 229 -3.62 20.31 -22.79
CA ASP A 229 -2.88 21.12 -21.83
C ASP A 229 -2.40 20.30 -20.61
N GLY A 230 -2.88 19.06 -20.49
CA GLY A 230 -2.50 18.15 -19.42
C GLY A 230 -1.01 17.80 -19.48
N VAL A 231 -0.32 17.97 -18.35
CA VAL A 231 1.08 17.55 -18.17
C VAL A 231 1.20 16.68 -16.94
N PHE A 232 1.90 15.56 -17.06
CA PHE A 232 2.33 14.78 -15.92
C PHE A 232 3.71 15.24 -15.47
N ALA A 233 3.75 16.06 -14.43
CA ALA A 233 4.98 16.51 -13.80
C ALA A 233 4.92 16.21 -12.28
N PRO A 234 5.82 15.35 -11.77
CA PRO A 234 6.04 15.26 -10.34
C PRO A 234 6.50 16.64 -9.83
N HIS A 235 5.92 17.09 -8.73
CA HIS A 235 6.23 18.38 -8.13
C HIS A 235 6.50 18.22 -6.63
N PRO A 236 7.25 19.13 -6.00
CA PRO A 236 7.50 19.06 -4.57
C PRO A 236 6.19 19.07 -3.78
N ASP A 237 6.10 18.22 -2.76
CA ASP A 237 5.00 18.25 -1.79
C ASP A 237 5.20 19.41 -0.81
N LEU A 238 4.92 20.64 -1.28
CA LEU A 238 5.15 21.87 -0.51
C LEU A 238 4.44 21.85 0.85
N THR A 239 3.22 21.32 0.91
CA THR A 239 2.47 21.22 2.17
C THR A 239 3.13 20.27 3.15
N GLY A 240 3.48 19.05 2.71
CA GLY A 240 4.17 18.10 3.58
C GLY A 240 5.56 18.61 3.99
N LEU A 241 6.28 19.28 3.09
CA LEU A 241 7.59 19.86 3.39
C LEU A 241 7.47 21.00 4.40
N ALA A 242 6.44 21.83 4.31
CA ALA A 242 6.16 22.89 5.26
C ALA A 242 5.78 22.35 6.65
N GLN A 243 4.98 21.27 6.70
CA GLN A 243 4.70 20.56 7.95
C GLN A 243 5.98 20.01 8.59
N ALA A 244 6.85 19.38 7.80
CA ALA A 244 8.14 18.90 8.27
C ALA A 244 9.05 20.05 8.76
N ALA A 245 9.07 21.18 8.03
CA ALA A 245 9.83 22.37 8.37
C ALA A 245 9.40 23.02 9.69
N ALA A 246 8.13 22.93 10.06
CA ALA A 246 7.64 23.42 11.35
C ALA A 246 8.32 22.73 12.54
N HIS A 247 8.79 21.49 12.37
CA HIS A 247 9.54 20.76 13.40
C HIS A 247 11.05 21.10 13.43
N VAL A 248 11.55 21.76 12.39
CA VAL A 248 12.98 21.99 12.13
C VAL A 248 13.41 23.42 12.45
N ALA A 249 12.49 24.27 12.92
CA ALA A 249 12.74 25.71 13.15
C ALA A 249 13.94 26.04 14.07
N GLU A 250 14.34 25.14 14.96
CA GLU A 250 15.49 25.30 15.88
C GLU A 250 16.79 24.65 15.37
N ALA A 251 16.82 24.11 14.16
CA ALA A 251 17.99 23.42 13.62
C ALA A 251 19.08 24.39 13.10
N GLU A 252 20.32 23.90 13.07
CA GLU A 252 21.43 24.61 12.44
C GLU A 252 21.15 24.83 10.94
N HIS A 253 21.50 26.02 10.44
CA HIS A 253 21.10 26.48 9.11
C HIS A 253 21.67 25.62 7.97
N ASP A 254 22.83 25.01 8.19
CA ASP A 254 23.54 24.17 7.21
C ASP A 254 22.90 22.78 7.04
N MET A 255 22.21 22.28 8.06
CA MET A 255 21.56 20.96 8.07
C MET A 255 20.04 21.04 7.91
N ALA A 256 19.45 22.24 7.92
CA ALA A 256 18.01 22.44 7.96
C ALA A 256 17.27 21.77 6.80
N ASP A 257 17.74 21.95 5.56
CA ASP A 257 17.08 21.39 4.37
C ASP A 257 17.11 19.85 4.35
N ASP A 258 18.24 19.25 4.71
CA ASP A 258 18.36 17.78 4.81
C ASP A 258 17.51 17.22 5.95
N LEU A 259 17.43 17.94 7.08
CA LEU A 259 16.60 17.55 8.21
C LEU A 259 15.11 17.62 7.85
N VAL A 260 14.66 18.62 7.09
CA VAL A 260 13.29 18.70 6.55
C VAL A 260 12.96 17.48 5.72
N LEU A 261 13.85 17.05 4.82
CA LEU A 261 13.62 15.87 3.97
C LEU A 261 13.50 14.59 4.79
N VAL A 262 14.32 14.41 5.82
CA VAL A 262 14.25 13.24 6.71
C VAL A 262 13.00 13.26 7.58
N VAL A 263 12.61 14.42 8.12
CA VAL A 263 11.38 14.58 8.89
C VAL A 263 10.15 14.35 8.01
N HIS A 264 10.11 14.92 6.80
CA HIS A 264 9.04 14.70 5.82
C HIS A 264 8.87 13.21 5.54
N ARG A 265 9.95 12.52 5.19
CA ARG A 265 9.92 11.08 4.93
C ARG A 265 9.39 10.30 6.14
N TYR A 266 9.84 10.66 7.35
CA TYR A 266 9.35 10.02 8.56
C TYR A 266 7.84 10.20 8.71
N LEU A 267 7.34 11.44 8.64
CA LEU A 267 5.93 11.76 8.81
C LEU A 267 5.03 11.11 7.75
N THR A 268 5.49 11.04 6.51
CA THR A 268 4.69 10.58 5.37
C THR A 268 4.74 9.08 5.13
N ALA A 269 5.88 8.42 5.41
CA ALA A 269 6.11 7.04 5.00
C ALA A 269 6.49 6.08 6.12
N ASP A 270 7.30 6.51 7.10
CA ASP A 270 7.97 5.60 8.03
C ASP A 270 7.31 5.55 9.43
N ARG A 271 6.70 6.66 9.90
CA ARG A 271 6.08 6.78 11.23
C ARG A 271 5.09 5.67 11.53
N TYR A 272 4.19 5.38 10.59
CA TYR A 272 3.17 4.37 10.78
C TYR A 272 3.74 2.96 10.94
N ALA A 273 4.84 2.65 10.25
CA ALA A 273 5.51 1.37 10.38
C ALA A 273 6.17 1.23 11.76
N VAL A 274 6.88 2.27 12.21
CA VAL A 274 7.55 2.29 13.53
C VAL A 274 6.55 2.04 14.65
N TRP A 275 5.38 2.67 14.59
CA TRP A 275 4.32 2.49 15.57
C TRP A 275 3.65 1.12 15.50
N LEU A 276 3.35 0.64 14.28
CA LEU A 276 2.76 -0.68 14.11
C LEU A 276 3.69 -1.78 14.64
N GLU A 277 4.99 -1.71 14.34
CA GLU A 277 5.98 -2.66 14.84
C GLU A 277 6.15 -2.60 16.37
N ALA A 278 5.96 -1.43 16.99
CA ALA A 278 5.95 -1.28 18.45
C ALA A 278 4.71 -1.95 19.06
N TRP A 279 3.56 -1.78 18.42
CA TRP A 279 2.31 -2.42 18.83
C TRP A 279 2.40 -3.94 18.73
N GLU A 280 2.88 -4.45 17.59
CA GLU A 280 3.13 -5.89 17.38
C GLU A 280 4.11 -6.45 18.41
N GLN A 281 5.19 -5.73 18.72
CA GLN A 281 6.14 -6.15 19.76
C GLN A 281 5.50 -6.21 21.16
N THR A 282 4.62 -5.27 21.49
CA THR A 282 3.90 -5.24 22.77
C THR A 282 2.95 -6.43 22.86
N LEU A 283 2.19 -6.67 21.80
CA LEU A 283 1.28 -7.80 21.69
C LEU A 283 2.04 -9.13 21.81
N ASP A 284 3.18 -9.28 21.11
CA ASP A 284 4.05 -10.45 21.19
C ASP A 284 4.50 -10.71 22.63
N ALA A 285 4.94 -9.67 23.35
CA ALA A 285 5.38 -9.80 24.74
C ALA A 285 4.23 -10.26 25.66
N HIS A 286 3.03 -9.69 25.50
CA HIS A 286 1.84 -10.09 26.26
C HIS A 286 1.39 -11.53 25.94
N LEU A 287 1.47 -11.94 24.67
CA LEU A 287 1.14 -13.31 24.24
C LEU A 287 2.12 -14.33 24.80
N VAL A 288 3.42 -14.01 24.86
CA VAL A 288 4.42 -14.88 25.47
C VAL A 288 4.15 -15.03 26.97
N GLN A 289 3.90 -13.94 27.70
CA GLN A 289 3.59 -13.99 29.13
C GLN A 289 2.30 -14.75 29.45
N SER A 290 1.23 -14.53 28.67
CA SER A 290 -0.05 -15.23 28.86
C SER A 290 -0.03 -16.70 28.44
N GLY A 291 0.83 -17.06 27.47
CA GLY A 291 1.01 -18.43 27.00
C GLY A 291 1.71 -19.35 28.01
N GLU A 292 2.48 -18.81 28.95
CA GLU A 292 3.13 -19.60 30.01
C GLU A 292 2.12 -20.23 30.98
N ALA A 293 0.89 -19.72 31.05
CA ALA A 293 -0.12 -20.16 32.01
C ALA A 293 -1.02 -21.33 31.55
N ARG A 294 -0.92 -21.82 30.30
CA ARG A 294 -1.84 -22.86 29.77
C ARG A 294 -1.15 -23.91 28.90
N VAL A 295 -0.16 -24.62 29.46
CA VAL A 295 0.17 -25.95 28.92
C VAL A 295 -0.89 -26.91 29.42
N ARG A 296 -1.95 -27.13 28.63
CA ARG A 296 -2.78 -28.32 28.82
C ARG A 296 -1.95 -29.50 28.32
N GLU A 297 -1.51 -30.35 29.23
CA GLU A 297 -0.97 -31.67 28.88
C GLU A 297 -2.09 -32.49 28.24
N HIS A 298 -2.31 -32.31 26.94
CA HIS A 298 -2.96 -33.34 26.15
C HIS A 298 -1.89 -34.39 25.84
N ALA A 299 -2.16 -35.64 26.22
CA ALA A 299 -1.33 -36.78 25.86
C ALA A 299 -1.43 -37.03 24.34
N VAL A 300 -0.68 -36.25 23.56
CA VAL A 300 -0.53 -36.42 22.12
C VAL A 300 0.91 -36.80 21.80
N ASP A 301 1.09 -37.73 20.87
CA ASP A 301 2.41 -38.19 20.43
C ASP A 301 3.11 -37.12 19.59
N ALA A 302 2.34 -36.33 18.82
CA ALA A 302 2.83 -35.15 18.13
C ALA A 302 1.75 -34.08 17.91
N GLN A 303 2.19 -32.83 17.86
CA GLN A 303 1.39 -31.69 17.42
C GLN A 303 1.91 -31.21 16.07
N LEU A 304 1.03 -31.08 15.08
CA LEU A 304 1.37 -30.68 13.73
C LEU A 304 0.69 -29.37 13.36
N LEU A 305 1.43 -28.47 12.72
CA LEU A 305 0.93 -27.19 12.22
C LEU A 305 0.73 -27.27 10.70
N PHE A 306 -0.46 -26.92 10.22
CA PHE A 306 -0.82 -26.87 8.81
C PHE A 306 -1.25 -25.46 8.43
N CYS A 307 -1.26 -25.14 7.13
CA CYS A 307 -1.94 -23.94 6.66
C CYS A 307 -3.41 -23.94 7.11
N ILE A 308 -3.98 -22.80 7.49
CA ILE A 308 -5.42 -22.69 7.83
C ILE A 308 -6.34 -22.87 6.60
N ASP A 309 -5.74 -23.03 5.42
CA ASP A 309 -6.43 -23.30 4.17
C ASP A 309 -7.25 -24.59 4.27
N VAL A 310 -8.52 -24.51 3.86
CA VAL A 310 -9.48 -25.63 3.88
C VAL A 310 -8.98 -26.84 3.09
N ARG A 311 -8.10 -26.64 2.10
CA ARG A 311 -7.48 -27.74 1.33
C ARG A 311 -6.58 -28.65 2.18
N SER A 312 -6.07 -28.16 3.32
CA SER A 312 -5.28 -28.98 4.26
C SER A 312 -6.16 -29.83 5.18
N GLU A 313 -7.45 -29.52 5.29
CA GLU A 313 -8.37 -30.17 6.23
C GLU A 313 -8.46 -31.69 6.05
N PRO A 314 -8.56 -32.24 4.82
CA PRO A 314 -8.62 -33.69 4.65
C PRO A 314 -7.39 -34.42 5.20
N LEU A 315 -6.19 -33.86 4.99
CA LEU A 315 -4.93 -34.41 5.50
C LEU A 315 -4.87 -34.33 7.03
N ARG A 316 -5.29 -33.19 7.59
CA ARG A 316 -5.35 -32.97 9.04
C ARG A 316 -6.24 -34.02 9.72
N ARG A 317 -7.46 -34.20 9.20
CA ARG A 317 -8.43 -35.17 9.73
C ARG A 317 -7.95 -36.61 9.61
N HIS A 318 -7.28 -36.93 8.50
CA HIS A 318 -6.69 -38.25 8.35
C HIS A 318 -5.61 -38.52 9.40
N LEU A 319 -4.73 -37.56 9.69
CA LEU A 319 -3.71 -37.69 10.72
C LEU A 319 -4.33 -37.82 12.13
N GLU A 320 -5.30 -36.99 12.48
CA GLU A 320 -6.02 -37.08 13.77
C GLU A 320 -6.72 -38.44 13.95
N ALA A 321 -7.18 -39.07 12.87
CA ALA A 321 -7.81 -40.39 12.93
C ALA A 321 -6.82 -41.56 13.12
N LEU A 322 -5.54 -41.38 12.78
CA LEU A 322 -4.52 -42.45 12.83
C LEU A 322 -3.94 -42.67 14.23
N GLY A 323 -4.14 -41.75 15.17
CA GLY A 323 -3.54 -41.85 16.50
C GLY A 323 -3.69 -40.57 17.31
N PRO A 324 -2.97 -40.46 18.44
CA PRO A 324 -3.04 -39.30 19.32
C PRO A 324 -2.23 -38.12 18.74
N TYR A 325 -2.61 -37.67 17.54
CA TYR A 325 -2.05 -36.51 16.86
C TYR A 325 -3.00 -35.34 16.97
N ALA A 326 -2.49 -34.16 17.29
CA ALA A 326 -3.26 -32.92 17.25
C ALA A 326 -2.81 -32.06 16.07
N THR A 327 -3.75 -31.56 15.27
CA THR A 327 -3.44 -30.68 14.15
C THR A 327 -4.02 -29.28 14.35
N TYR A 328 -3.22 -28.27 14.04
CA TYR A 328 -3.62 -26.87 14.15
C TYR A 328 -3.48 -26.17 12.79
N GLY A 329 -4.42 -25.29 12.48
CA GLY A 329 -4.36 -24.43 11.30
C GLY A 329 -3.67 -23.11 11.62
N CYS A 330 -2.77 -22.68 10.76
CA CYS A 330 -2.05 -21.42 10.85
C CYS A 330 -2.09 -20.70 9.50
N ALA A 331 -2.38 -19.40 9.47
CA ALA A 331 -2.27 -18.64 8.24
C ALA A 331 -0.78 -18.49 7.90
N GLY A 332 -0.33 -19.08 6.79
CA GLY A 332 1.08 -19.13 6.38
C GLY A 332 1.74 -17.77 6.06
N PHE A 333 1.03 -16.66 6.25
CA PHE A 333 1.54 -15.29 6.06
C PHE A 333 1.75 -14.54 7.39
N LEU A 334 1.46 -15.15 8.53
CA LEU A 334 1.70 -14.58 9.85
C LEU A 334 2.96 -15.22 10.45
N THR A 335 3.95 -14.39 10.78
CA THR A 335 5.17 -14.81 11.47
C THR A 335 4.81 -15.30 12.87
N TRP A 336 4.83 -16.62 13.10
CA TRP A 336 4.65 -17.19 14.43
C TRP A 336 5.99 -17.49 15.09
N ARG A 337 6.11 -17.21 16.38
CA ARG A 337 7.24 -17.67 17.21
C ARG A 337 6.86 -18.98 17.88
N CYS A 338 7.47 -20.07 17.45
CA CYS A 338 7.30 -21.38 18.10
C CYS A 338 8.40 -21.57 19.14
N ARG A 339 8.03 -21.88 20.39
CA ARG A 339 8.99 -22.34 21.40
C ARG A 339 9.16 -23.85 21.23
N HIS A 340 10.28 -24.27 20.65
CA HIS A 340 10.61 -25.68 20.51
C HIS A 340 11.33 -26.18 21.78
N ARG A 341 10.82 -27.25 22.39
CA ARG A 341 11.53 -28.00 23.44
C ARG A 341 12.10 -29.25 22.78
N SER A 342 13.43 -29.40 22.78
CA SER A 342 14.08 -30.56 22.17
C SER A 342 13.70 -31.85 22.88
N TRP A 343 13.24 -32.83 22.09
CA TRP A 343 12.85 -34.15 22.55
C TRP A 343 14.11 -34.95 22.92
N ARG A 344 14.51 -34.98 24.21
CA ARG A 344 15.52 -35.95 24.69
C ARG A 344 14.82 -37.26 25.10
N ALA A 345 14.95 -38.23 24.20
CA ALA A 345 15.02 -39.68 24.41
C ALA A 345 13.90 -40.38 25.21
N ARG A 346 12.98 -41.01 24.47
CA ARG A 346 12.47 -42.39 24.75
C ARG A 346 11.82 -42.97 23.47
N MET A 347 12.60 -43.14 22.41
CA MET A 347 12.17 -44.00 21.30
C MET A 347 12.43 -45.46 21.68
N ARG A 348 11.39 -46.18 22.10
CA ARG A 348 11.31 -47.63 21.89
C ARG A 348 10.60 -47.84 20.56
N THR A 349 11.38 -48.04 19.51
CA THR A 349 10.91 -48.37 18.17
C THR A 349 10.16 -49.70 18.22
N ARG A 350 8.84 -49.71 18.04
CA ARG A 350 8.10 -50.89 17.59
C ARG A 350 7.76 -50.68 16.13
N ALA A 351 8.48 -51.36 15.26
CA ALA A 351 8.13 -51.47 13.85
C ALA A 351 6.86 -52.32 13.73
N VAL A 352 5.77 -51.74 13.23
CA VAL A 352 4.63 -52.50 12.71
C VAL A 352 4.82 -52.57 11.20
N ARG A 353 5.11 -53.78 10.72
CA ARG A 353 5.21 -54.10 9.30
C ARG A 353 3.78 -54.24 8.78
N LEU A 354 3.35 -53.33 7.92
CA LEU A 354 2.12 -53.51 7.14
C LEU A 354 2.44 -54.48 6.00
N SER A 355 1.76 -55.61 5.98
CA SER A 355 1.66 -56.55 4.85
C SER A 355 0.32 -56.36 4.17
#